data_AF-A0A151TR85-F1
#
_entry.id   AF-A0A151TR85-F1
#
_cell.length_a   1.000
_cell.length_b   1.000
_cell.length_c   1.000
_cell.angle_alpha   90.00
_cell.angle_beta   90.00
_cell.angle_gamma   90.00
#
_symmetry.space_group_name_H-M   'P 1'
#
loop_
_entity.id
_entity.type
_entity.pdbx_description
1 polymer ?
#
loop_
_entity_poly.entity_id
_entity_poly.type
_entity_poly.pdbx_seq_one_letter_code
_entity_poly.pdbx_strand_id
1 'polypeptide(L)'
;MCVDYTDLNKACPKDSYLLPSIDRLVDGASRHALLSFLDAYSGYNQIMMYPPDEVHTSFITDHANYCYRVMPFGLKNARATYQWLMDKV
;
A
#
# COMPACT_ATOMS: atom_id res chain seq x y z
N MET A 1 5.26 -13.78 4.64
CA MET A 1 3.94 -14.46 4.55
C MET A 1 3.16 -13.78 3.43
N CYS A 2 2.53 -14.53 2.54
CA CYS A 2 1.67 -13.99 1.48
C CYS A 2 0.25 -14.48 1.72
N VAL A 3 -0.72 -13.57 1.69
CA VAL A 3 -2.14 -13.89 1.84
C VAL A 3 -2.82 -13.60 0.51
N ASP A 4 -3.60 -14.56 0.01
CA ASP A 4 -4.36 -14.39 -1.21
C ASP A 4 -5.62 -13.54 -0.96
N TYR A 5 -5.53 -12.26 -1.32
CA TYR A 5 -6.66 -11.32 -1.25
C TYR A 5 -7.42 -11.19 -2.56
N THR A 6 -7.30 -12.14 -3.50
CA THR A 6 -7.92 -12.03 -4.84
C THR A 6 -9.42 -11.72 -4.78
N ASP A 7 -10.17 -12.46 -3.97
CA ASP A 7 -11.63 -12.29 -3.90
C ASP A 7 -12.03 -11.05 -3.09
N LEU A 8 -11.31 -10.74 -2.00
CA LEU A 8 -11.45 -9.48 -1.28
C LEU A 8 -11.25 -8.29 -2.22
N ASN A 9 -10.17 -8.33 -3.01
CA ASN A 9 -9.86 -7.29 -3.97
C ASN A 9 -10.93 -7.14 -5.05
N LYS A 10 -11.55 -8.22 -5.52
CA LYS A 10 -12.66 -8.14 -6.49
C LYS A 10 -13.87 -7.44 -5.89
N ALA A 11 -14.19 -7.72 -4.63
CA ALA A 11 -15.32 -7.11 -3.92
C ALA A 11 -15.07 -5.64 -3.56
N CYS A 12 -13.82 -5.25 -3.31
CA CYS A 12 -13.48 -3.88 -2.97
C CYS A 12 -13.59 -2.92 -4.17
N PRO A 13 -14.25 -1.75 -3.99
CA PRO A 13 -14.20 -0.68 -4.98
C PRO A 13 -12.75 -0.21 -5.16
N LYS A 14 -12.39 0.10 -6.41
CA LYS A 14 -11.05 0.59 -6.74
C LYS A 14 -10.95 2.07 -6.38
N ASP A 15 -9.91 2.44 -5.64
CA ASP A 15 -9.56 3.83 -5.41
C ASP A 15 -9.10 4.50 -6.72
N SER A 16 -9.68 5.66 -7.03
CA SER A 16 -9.38 6.45 -8.22
C SER A 16 -8.26 7.46 -8.01
N TYR A 17 -7.61 7.44 -6.84
CA TYR A 17 -6.46 8.31 -6.56
C TYR A 17 -5.38 8.17 -7.64
N LEU A 18 -5.05 9.29 -8.25
CA LEU A 18 -4.15 9.34 -9.40
C LEU A 18 -2.71 9.21 -8.93
N LEU A 19 -2.02 8.19 -9.44
CA LEU A 19 -0.58 8.11 -9.29
C LEU A 19 0.09 9.16 -10.18
N PRO A 20 1.19 9.79 -9.72
CA PRO A 20 1.94 10.74 -10.52
C PRO A 20 2.47 10.08 -11.80
N SER A 21 2.51 10.87 -12.89
CA SER A 21 3.15 10.43 -14.13
C SER A 21 4.64 10.20 -13.90
N ILE A 22 5.15 9.07 -14.41
CA ILE A 22 6.57 8.70 -14.31
C ILE A 22 7.44 9.75 -14.99
N ASP A 23 7.04 10.24 -16.18
CA ASP A 23 7.81 11.26 -16.91
C ASP A 23 7.98 12.53 -16.08
N ARG A 24 6.90 12.96 -15.41
CA ARG A 24 6.94 14.15 -14.53
C ARG A 24 7.90 13.96 -13.35
N LEU A 25 7.96 12.76 -12.78
CA LEU A 25 8.89 12.43 -11.69
C LEU A 25 10.34 12.42 -12.19
N VAL A 26 10.60 11.83 -13.36
CA VAL A 26 11.92 11.75 -13.97
C VAL A 26 12.42 13.15 -14.36
N ASP A 27 11.59 13.95 -15.02
CA ASP A 27 11.93 15.32 -15.41
C ASP A 27 12.25 16.19 -14.19
N GLY A 28 11.49 16.03 -13.11
CA GLY A 28 11.74 16.72 -11.83
C GLY A 28 13.09 16.34 -11.22
N ALA A 29 13.47 15.06 -11.28
CA ALA A 29 14.74 14.58 -10.74
C ALA A 29 15.96 14.92 -11.63
N SER A 30 15.79 14.95 -12.95
CA SER A 30 16.86 15.04 -13.97
C SER A 30 17.81 16.24 -13.84
N ARG A 31 17.37 17.32 -13.20
CA ARG A 31 18.15 18.57 -13.07
C ARG A 31 19.05 18.63 -11.83
N HIS A 32 19.10 17.56 -11.04
CA HIS A 32 19.90 17.51 -9.81
C HIS A 32 21.25 16.84 -10.07
N ALA A 33 22.33 17.40 -9.50
CA ALA A 33 23.69 16.87 -9.67
C ALA A 33 23.95 15.57 -8.89
N LEU A 34 23.11 15.26 -7.90
CA LEU A 34 23.19 14.06 -7.07
C LEU A 34 21.77 13.56 -6.76
N LEU A 35 21.59 12.24 -6.79
CA LEU A 35 20.36 11.56 -6.41
C LEU A 35 20.67 10.52 -5.35
N SER A 36 19.86 10.45 -4.31
CA SER A 36 19.88 9.40 -3.29
C SER A 36 18.56 8.64 -3.32
N PHE A 37 18.63 7.31 -3.30
CA PHE A 37 17.46 6.46 -3.25
C PHE A 37 17.26 5.94 -1.83
N LEU A 38 16.03 6.07 -1.34
CA LEU A 38 15.60 5.49 -0.08
C LEU A 38 14.57 4.41 -0.39
N ASP A 39 14.74 3.26 0.23
CA ASP A 39 13.81 2.16 0.09
C ASP A 39 12.80 2.18 1.24
N ALA A 40 11.52 2.13 0.87
CA ALA A 40 10.41 2.03 1.80
C ALA A 40 9.82 0.61 1.77
N TYR A 41 10.68 -0.42 1.86
CA TYR A 41 10.29 -1.83 1.79
C TYR A 41 9.09 -2.15 2.69
N SER A 42 9.09 -1.67 3.94
CA SER A 42 8.01 -1.88 4.90
C SER A 42 6.98 -0.74 4.90
N GLY A 43 6.93 0.09 3.87
CA GLY A 43 6.16 1.33 3.85
C GLY A 43 4.66 1.12 4.07
N TYR A 44 4.09 0.07 3.49
CA TYR A 44 2.68 -0.27 3.71
C TYR A 44 2.43 -0.71 5.17
N ASN A 45 3.34 -1.46 5.77
CA ASN A 45 3.21 -1.94 7.16
C ASN A 45 3.31 -0.82 8.20
N GLN A 46 3.63 0.41 7.80
CA GLN A 46 3.62 1.58 8.67
C GLN A 46 2.26 2.31 8.66
N ILE A 47 1.35 1.96 7.75
CA ILE A 47 0.01 2.54 7.64
C ILE A 47 -0.96 1.71 8.48
N MET A 48 -1.61 2.33 9.46
CA MET A 48 -2.64 1.68 10.27
C MET A 48 -3.86 1.38 9.40
N MET A 49 -4.44 0.18 9.58
CA MET A 49 -5.72 -0.16 8.98
C MET A 49 -6.84 0.67 9.63
N TYR A 50 -7.88 0.93 8.86
CA TYR A 50 -9.12 1.44 9.44
C TYR A 50 -9.69 0.34 10.36
N PRO A 51 -9.96 0.59 11.66
CA PRO A 51 -10.28 -0.49 12.60
C PRO A 51 -11.44 -1.41 12.18
N PRO A 52 -12.53 -0.90 11.56
CA PRO A 52 -13.59 -1.76 11.00
C PRO A 52 -13.13 -2.67 9.85
N ASP A 53 -12.11 -2.29 9.09
CA ASP A 53 -11.62 -3.04 7.94
C ASP A 53 -10.55 -4.08 8.30
N GLU A 54 -9.99 -4.05 9.51
CA GLU A 54 -9.00 -5.02 9.97
C GLU A 54 -9.51 -6.46 9.80
N VAL A 55 -10.76 -6.72 10.19
CA VAL A 55 -11.37 -8.05 10.10
C VAL A 55 -11.47 -8.56 8.66
N HIS A 56 -11.55 -7.67 7.68
CA HIS A 56 -11.58 -8.04 6.26
C HIS A 56 -10.21 -8.51 5.74
N THR A 57 -9.13 -8.18 6.44
CA THR A 57 -7.77 -8.64 6.13
C THR A 57 -7.42 -9.96 6.81
N SER A 58 -8.40 -10.64 7.41
CA SER A 58 -8.18 -11.88 8.16
C SER A 58 -7.59 -12.99 7.29
N PHE A 59 -6.72 -13.78 7.88
CA PHE A 59 -6.11 -14.96 7.29
C PHE A 59 -6.05 -16.10 8.30
N ILE A 60 -6.05 -17.32 7.77
CA ILE A 60 -6.05 -18.54 8.57
C ILE A 60 -4.62 -19.10 8.61
N THR A 61 -4.20 -19.52 9.80
CA THR A 61 -2.98 -20.30 10.03
C THR A 61 -3.36 -21.63 10.67
N ASP A 62 -2.43 -22.58 10.73
CA ASP A 62 -2.67 -23.91 11.33
C ASP A 62 -3.14 -23.86 12.79
N HIS A 63 -2.89 -22.74 13.49
CA HIS A 63 -3.16 -22.60 14.92
C HIS A 63 -4.32 -21.65 15.23
N ALA A 64 -4.55 -20.63 14.40
CA ALA A 64 -5.55 -19.60 14.66
C ALA A 64 -5.85 -18.72 13.43
N ASN A 65 -6.90 -17.92 13.57
CA ASN A 65 -7.23 -16.83 12.66
C ASN A 65 -6.62 -15.53 13.17
N TYR A 66 -5.96 -14.80 12.28
CA TYR A 66 -5.36 -13.50 12.58
C TYR A 66 -5.86 -12.46 11.58
N CYS A 67 -5.87 -11.20 11.98
CA CYS A 67 -6.08 -10.06 11.11
C CYS A 67 -4.89 -9.10 11.18
N TYR A 68 -4.69 -8.31 10.12
CA TYR A 68 -3.67 -7.29 10.12
C TYR A 68 -4.20 -5.98 10.71
N ARG A 69 -3.42 -5.38 11.62
CA ARG A 69 -3.65 -4.02 12.17
C ARG A 69 -3.02 -2.91 11.33
N VAL A 70 -2.08 -3.29 10.48
CA VAL A 70 -1.37 -2.41 9.55
C VAL A 70 -1.56 -2.92 8.15
N MET A 71 -1.49 -2.05 7.14
CA MET A 71 -1.82 -2.41 5.77
C MET A 71 -0.92 -3.54 5.23
N PRO A 72 -1.49 -4.73 4.92
CA PRO A 72 -0.71 -5.82 4.37
C PRO A 72 -0.47 -5.64 2.87
N PHE A 73 0.54 -6.34 2.36
CA PHE A 73 0.74 -6.49 0.92
C PHE A 73 -0.42 -7.25 0.27
N GLY A 74 -0.66 -6.95 -1.01
CA GLY A 74 -1.66 -7.66 -1.82
C GLY A 74 -3.03 -7.00 -1.83
N LEU A 75 -3.29 -5.94 -1.05
CA LEU A 75 -4.54 -5.17 -1.16
C LEU A 75 -4.55 -4.26 -2.40
N LYS A 76 -5.67 -4.26 -3.12
CA LYS A 76 -5.88 -3.49 -4.37
C LYS A 76 -5.56 -2.00 -4.21
N ASN A 77 -5.94 -1.41 -3.07
CA ASN A 77 -5.86 0.03 -2.85
C ASN A 77 -4.60 0.45 -2.07
N ALA A 78 -3.73 -0.49 -1.68
CA ALA A 78 -2.57 -0.16 -0.84
C ALA A 78 -1.64 0.90 -1.47
N ARG A 79 -1.41 0.81 -2.78
CA ARG A 79 -0.58 1.76 -3.52
C ARG A 79 -1.18 3.17 -3.54
N ALA A 80 -2.50 3.26 -3.71
CA ALA A 80 -3.22 4.53 -3.72
C ALA A 80 -3.13 5.21 -2.34
N THR A 81 -3.41 4.46 -1.28
CA THR A 81 -3.30 4.97 0.10
C THR A 81 -1.88 5.42 0.43
N TYR A 82 -0.87 4.65 0.03
CA TYR A 82 0.53 5.02 0.25
C TYR A 82 0.92 6.28 -0.52
N GLN A 83 0.53 6.40 -1.79
CA GLN A 83 0.80 7.61 -2.56
C GLN A 83 0.12 8.83 -1.94
N TRP A 84 -1.14 8.71 -1.52
CA TRP A 84 -1.87 9.80 -0.86
C TRP A 84 -1.22 10.23 0.44
N LEU A 85 -0.66 9.29 1.21
CA LEU A 85 0.12 9.61 2.39
C LEU A 85 1.40 10.37 2.02
N MET A 86 2.17 9.87 1.06
CA MET A 86 3.44 10.49 0.64
C MET A 86 3.25 11.90 0.07
N ASP A 87 2.14 12.16 -0.62
CA ASP A 87 1.82 13.49 -1.16
C ASP A 87 1.50 14.52 -0.07
N LYS A 88 1.30 14.08 1.19
CA LYS A 88 1.05 14.94 2.36
C LYS A 88 2.27 15.14 3.27
N VAL A 89 3.33 14.37 3.06
CA VAL A 89 4.59 14.47 3.82
C VAL A 89 5.42 15.61 3.25
#